data_AF-A0A6A4KVQ5-F1
#
_entry.id   AF-A0A6A4KVQ5-F1
#
_cell.length_a   1.000
_cell.length_b   1.000
_cell.length_c   1.000
_cell.angle_alpha   90.00
_cell.angle_beta   90.00
_cell.angle_gamma   90.00
#
_symmetry.space_group_name_H-M   'P 1'
#
loop_
_entity.id
_entity.type
_entity.pdbx_description
1 polymer ?
#
loop_
_entity_poly.entity_id
_entity_poly.type
_entity_poly.pdbx_seq_one_letter_code
_entity_poly.pdbx_strand_id
1 'polypeptide(L)'
;MDGTTTVVVFDFDHTMIEDNSDTWVVEQMGLTPLFDQLRLVLFKENFCNLKSIDRMMEELHSRGKTIEEITECLRRVPMNPRVISAIRKAHSLPRCELRIISDANQFFIETILKQFGLFDCFTEIVTNPSIIEGGRLRIFPYHSSPHGCNLCPPNLCKVFCL
;
A
#
# COMPACT_ATOMS: atom_id res chain seq x y z
N MET A 1 22.61 21.10 22.65
CA MET A 1 22.15 21.68 21.39
C MET A 1 20.87 20.97 20.98
N ASP A 2 19.75 21.49 21.48
CA ASP A 2 18.42 21.13 21.01
C ASP A 2 18.32 21.57 19.54
N GLY A 3 18.14 20.61 18.63
CA GLY A 3 18.13 20.90 17.20
C GLY A 3 17.07 20.04 16.54
N THR A 4 16.19 20.71 15.81
CA THR A 4 14.97 20.19 15.19
C THR A 4 15.22 18.91 14.39
N THR A 5 14.43 17.88 14.68
CA THR A 5 14.34 16.66 13.85
C THR A 5 13.48 16.97 12.64
N THR A 6 13.97 16.67 11.44
CA THR A 6 13.18 16.73 10.21
C THR A 6 12.45 15.41 10.02
N VAL A 7 11.13 15.45 9.86
CA VAL A 7 10.33 14.28 9.47
C VAL A 7 9.90 14.45 8.02
N VAL A 8 10.18 13.46 7.19
CA VAL A 8 9.71 13.39 5.80
C VAL A 8 8.66 12.30 5.70
N VAL A 9 7.45 12.66 5.29
CA VAL A 9 6.33 11.73 5.17
C VAL A 9 6.03 11.49 3.69
N PHE A 10 5.98 10.22 3.30
CA PHE A 10 5.73 9.80 1.92
C PHE A 10 4.34 9.19 1.78
N ASP A 11 3.68 9.50 0.67
CA ASP A 11 2.70 8.59 0.08
C ASP A 11 3.43 7.49 -0.71
N PHE A 12 2.74 6.40 -1.06
CA PHE A 12 3.35 5.24 -1.69
C PHE A 12 2.98 5.09 -3.17
N ASP A 13 1.74 4.71 -3.46
CA ASP A 13 1.25 4.53 -4.84
C ASP A 13 1.34 5.84 -5.64
N HIS A 14 1.78 5.75 -6.89
CA HIS A 14 2.04 6.90 -7.78
C HIS A 14 2.97 8.01 -7.23
N THR A 15 3.66 7.75 -6.11
CA THR A 15 4.58 8.70 -5.47
C THR A 15 5.96 8.07 -5.33
N MET A 16 6.04 6.94 -4.63
CA MET A 16 7.26 6.17 -4.50
C MET A 16 7.42 5.21 -5.66
N ILE A 17 6.38 4.45 -5.96
CA ILE A 17 6.31 3.60 -7.15
C ILE A 17 5.62 4.35 -8.29
N GLU A 18 5.90 3.93 -9.53
CA GLU A 18 5.33 4.57 -10.73
C GLU A 18 3.87 4.15 -11.01
N ASP A 19 3.35 3.17 -10.26
CA ASP A 19 2.01 2.58 -10.45
C ASP A 19 1.18 2.62 -9.16
N ASN A 20 -0.06 2.11 -9.22
CA ASN A 20 -0.85 1.76 -8.07
C ASN A 20 -0.69 0.26 -7.78
N SER A 21 -0.24 -0.08 -6.57
CA SER A 21 0.09 -1.45 -6.20
C SER A 21 -1.11 -2.42 -6.26
N ASP A 22 -2.32 -1.94 -5.99
CA ASP A 22 -3.54 -2.73 -6.07
C ASP A 22 -3.91 -3.07 -7.53
N THR A 23 -3.97 -2.06 -8.42
CA THR A 23 -4.27 -2.29 -9.84
C THR A 23 -3.17 -3.10 -10.51
N TRP A 24 -1.91 -2.89 -10.13
CA TRP A 24 -0.78 -3.70 -10.61
C TRP A 24 -1.02 -5.19 -10.35
N VAL A 25 -1.31 -5.59 -9.10
CA VAL A 25 -1.54 -7.01 -8.78
C VAL A 25 -2.76 -7.54 -9.53
N VAL A 26 -3.84 -6.78 -9.59
CA VAL A 26 -5.08 -7.18 -10.30
C VAL A 26 -4.80 -7.43 -11.78
N GLU A 27 -4.08 -6.53 -12.45
CA GLU A 27 -3.78 -6.62 -13.87
C GLU A 27 -2.82 -7.76 -14.18
N GLN A 28 -1.70 -7.83 -13.46
CA GLN A 28 -0.67 -8.84 -13.65
C GLN A 28 -1.16 -10.27 -13.34
N MET A 29 -2.21 -10.40 -12.53
CA MET A 29 -2.83 -11.69 -12.22
C MET A 29 -4.09 -11.99 -13.04
N GLY A 30 -4.43 -11.17 -14.03
CA GLY A 30 -5.54 -11.42 -14.94
C GLY A 30 -6.92 -11.29 -14.29
N LEU A 31 -7.06 -10.41 -13.30
CA LEU A 31 -8.32 -10.11 -12.63
C LEU A 31 -9.03 -8.85 -13.14
N THR A 32 -8.44 -8.09 -14.08
CA THR A 32 -9.00 -6.82 -14.57
C THR A 32 -10.48 -6.89 -14.95
N PRO A 33 -10.97 -7.87 -15.75
CA PRO A 33 -12.39 -7.91 -16.12
C PRO A 33 -13.32 -8.08 -14.92
N LEU A 34 -12.91 -8.88 -13.93
CA LEU A 34 -13.67 -9.10 -12.71
C LEU A 34 -13.64 -7.85 -11.83
N PHE A 35 -12.48 -7.21 -11.71
CA PHE A 35 -12.31 -6.00 -10.93
C PHE A 35 -13.15 -4.84 -11.50
N ASP A 36 -13.18 -4.68 -12.81
CA ASP A 36 -14.01 -3.68 -13.49
C ASP A 36 -15.50 -3.92 -13.27
N GLN A 37 -15.95 -5.17 -13.38
CA GLN A 37 -17.33 -5.55 -13.07
C GLN A 37 -17.67 -5.23 -11.60
N LEU A 38 -16.78 -5.57 -10.67
CA LEU A 38 -16.98 -5.32 -9.26
C LEU A 38 -17.04 -3.82 -8.96
N ARG A 39 -16.14 -3.01 -9.55
CA ARG A 39 -16.15 -1.55 -9.42
C ARG A 39 -17.47 -0.96 -9.91
N LEU A 40 -18.04 -1.42 -11.03
CA LEU A 40 -19.33 -0.93 -11.53
C LEU A 40 -20.49 -1.18 -10.56
N VAL A 41 -20.46 -2.28 -9.81
CA VAL A 41 -21.46 -2.59 -8.78
C VAL A 41 -21.20 -1.76 -7.53
N LEU A 42 -19.96 -1.74 -7.04
CA LEU A 42 -19.59 -1.10 -5.78
C LEU A 42 -19.60 0.43 -5.83
N PHE A 43 -19.33 1.03 -7.00
CA PHE A 43 -19.44 2.48 -7.21
C PHE A 43 -20.88 2.98 -7.01
N LYS A 44 -21.89 2.13 -7.23
CA LYS A 44 -23.29 2.44 -6.96
C LYS A 44 -23.64 2.38 -5.47
N GLU A 45 -22.80 1.74 -4.66
CA GLU A 45 -23.04 1.49 -3.23
C GLU A 45 -22.16 2.36 -2.32
N ASN A 46 -21.45 3.37 -2.85
CA ASN A 46 -20.45 4.18 -2.11
C ASN A 46 -19.42 3.33 -1.37
N PHE A 47 -19.03 2.20 -1.95
CA PHE A 47 -18.15 1.24 -1.30
C PHE A 47 -16.68 1.69 -1.31
N CYS A 48 -15.98 1.40 -0.22
CA CYS A 48 -14.54 1.63 -0.07
C CYS A 48 -13.74 0.69 -0.99
N ASN A 49 -12.79 1.24 -1.77
CA ASN A 49 -11.91 0.49 -2.68
C ASN A 49 -11.19 -0.67 -2.00
N LEU A 50 -10.83 -0.55 -0.72
CA LEU A 50 -10.13 -1.57 0.05
C LEU A 50 -10.86 -2.92 0.08
N LYS A 51 -12.19 -2.90 0.22
CA LYS A 51 -13.00 -4.14 0.22
C LYS A 51 -12.97 -4.84 -1.13
N SER A 52 -12.89 -4.07 -2.22
CA SER A 52 -12.73 -4.61 -3.57
C SER A 52 -11.39 -5.35 -3.69
N ILE A 53 -10.32 -4.79 -3.14
CA ILE A 53 -8.99 -5.39 -3.18
C ILE A 53 -8.91 -6.65 -2.32
N ASP A 54 -9.47 -6.64 -1.10
CA ASP A 54 -9.57 -7.85 -0.28
C ASP A 54 -10.36 -8.97 -0.97
N ARG A 55 -11.42 -8.61 -1.72
CA ARG A 55 -12.17 -9.55 -2.57
C ARG A 55 -11.34 -10.06 -3.75
N MET A 56 -10.47 -9.25 -4.34
CA MET A 56 -9.55 -9.74 -5.37
C MET A 56 -8.53 -10.73 -4.78
N MET A 57 -8.05 -10.50 -3.55
CA MET A 57 -7.17 -11.48 -2.87
C MET A 57 -7.89 -12.81 -2.59
N GLU A 58 -9.19 -12.76 -2.27
CA GLU A 58 -10.03 -13.96 -2.19
C GLU A 58 -10.09 -14.73 -3.51
N GLU A 59 -10.32 -14.01 -4.60
CA GLU A 59 -10.42 -14.60 -5.93
C GLU A 59 -9.09 -15.21 -6.38
N LEU A 60 -7.96 -14.56 -6.10
CA LEU A 60 -6.64 -15.13 -6.37
C LEU A 60 -6.49 -16.46 -5.63
N HIS A 61 -6.81 -16.47 -4.34
CA HIS A 61 -6.73 -17.68 -3.53
C HIS A 61 -7.66 -18.80 -4.04
N SER A 62 -8.90 -18.47 -4.42
CA SER A 62 -9.87 -19.45 -4.95
C SER A 62 -9.40 -20.07 -6.28
N ARG A 63 -8.62 -19.33 -7.06
CA ARG A 63 -7.95 -19.79 -8.30
C ARG A 63 -6.63 -20.52 -8.04
N GLY A 64 -6.27 -20.75 -6.78
CA GLY A 64 -5.04 -21.46 -6.40
C GLY A 64 -3.77 -20.63 -6.51
N LYS A 65 -3.88 -19.29 -6.61
CA LYS A 65 -2.70 -18.42 -6.59
C LYS A 65 -2.12 -18.35 -5.19
N THR A 66 -0.79 -18.47 -5.14
CA THR A 66 -0.01 -18.50 -3.90
C THR A 66 0.40 -17.10 -3.46
N ILE A 67 0.74 -16.94 -2.18
CA ILE A 67 1.32 -15.70 -1.66
C ILE A 67 2.66 -15.41 -2.35
N GLU A 68 3.42 -16.45 -2.67
CA GLU A 68 4.71 -16.34 -3.37
C GLU A 68 4.53 -15.77 -4.78
N GLU A 69 3.49 -16.18 -5.51
CA GLU A 69 3.18 -15.58 -6.83
C GLU A 69 2.82 -14.10 -6.70
N ILE A 70 2.03 -13.72 -5.69
CA ILE A 70 1.69 -12.31 -5.42
C ILE A 70 2.96 -11.52 -5.06
N THR A 71 3.83 -12.10 -4.24
CA THR A 71 5.12 -11.51 -3.85
C THR A 71 5.98 -11.25 -5.09
N GLU A 72 6.11 -12.24 -5.97
CA GLU A 72 6.91 -12.13 -7.19
C GLU A 72 6.32 -11.12 -8.18
N CYS A 73 4.99 -10.97 -8.21
CA CYS A 73 4.32 -9.91 -8.94
C CYS A 73 4.68 -8.53 -8.42
N LEU A 74 4.65 -8.33 -7.10
CA LEU A 74 4.98 -7.06 -6.46
C LEU A 74 6.46 -6.68 -6.64
N ARG A 75 7.38 -7.65 -6.67
CA ARG A 75 8.80 -7.40 -6.93
C ARG A 75 9.10 -6.79 -8.29
N ARG A 76 8.18 -6.92 -9.24
CA ARG A 76 8.30 -6.36 -10.60
C ARG A 76 7.75 -4.94 -10.71
N VAL A 77 7.13 -4.39 -9.67
CA VAL A 77 6.59 -3.03 -9.67
C VAL A 77 7.73 -2.03 -9.93
N PRO A 78 7.61 -1.15 -10.94
CA PRO A 78 8.64 -0.18 -11.23
C PRO A 78 8.72 0.92 -10.16
N MET A 79 9.94 1.21 -9.73
CA MET A 79 10.27 2.36 -8.88
C MET A 79 11.38 3.18 -9.54
N ASN A 80 11.19 4.49 -9.64
CA ASN A 80 12.18 5.37 -10.24
C ASN A 80 13.53 5.30 -9.49
N PRO A 81 14.67 5.05 -10.16
CA PRO A 81 15.97 5.05 -9.50
C PRO A 81 16.30 6.38 -8.79
N ARG A 82 15.74 7.50 -9.25
CA ARG A 82 15.90 8.80 -8.58
C ARG A 82 15.16 8.86 -7.24
N VAL A 83 13.99 8.24 -7.14
CA VAL A 83 13.24 8.15 -5.88
C VAL A 83 14.00 7.29 -4.88
N ILE A 84 14.54 6.14 -5.31
CA ILE A 84 15.41 5.27 -4.49
C ILE A 84 16.60 6.07 -3.95
N SER A 85 17.26 6.82 -4.82
CA SER A 85 18.42 7.64 -4.47
C SER A 85 18.06 8.76 -3.49
N ALA A 86 16.91 9.41 -3.66
CA ALA A 86 16.42 10.46 -2.78
C ALA A 86 16.10 9.92 -1.38
N ILE A 87 15.42 8.78 -1.27
CA ILE A 87 15.11 8.13 0.01
C ILE A 87 16.39 7.77 0.75
N ARG A 88 17.34 7.10 0.09
CA ARG A 88 18.63 6.75 0.70
C ARG A 88 19.41 7.99 1.15
N LYS A 89 19.38 9.05 0.34
CA LYS A 89 20.05 10.30 0.70
C LYS A 89 19.40 10.93 1.92
N ALA A 90 18.07 11.03 1.97
CA ALA A 90 17.34 11.57 3.10
C ALA A 90 17.60 10.76 4.38
N HIS A 91 17.54 9.43 4.31
CA HIS A 91 17.84 8.53 5.42
C HIS A 91 19.27 8.71 5.97
N SER A 92 20.24 9.02 5.11
CA SER A 92 21.63 9.28 5.52
C SER A 92 21.85 10.65 6.20
N LEU A 93 20.87 11.55 6.17
CA LEU A 93 20.99 12.87 6.79
C LEU A 93 20.84 12.75 8.32
N PRO A 94 21.67 13.46 9.09
CA PRO A 94 21.54 13.47 10.55
C PRO A 94 20.19 14.07 10.97
N ARG A 95 19.49 13.41 11.89
CA ARG A 95 18.18 13.83 12.43
C ARG A 95 17.08 13.94 11.36
N CYS A 96 17.14 13.10 10.33
CA CYS A 96 16.08 12.96 9.34
C CYS A 96 15.35 11.63 9.54
N GLU A 97 14.08 11.71 9.90
CA GLU A 97 13.19 10.57 10.05
C GLU A 97 12.32 10.43 8.80
N LEU A 98 12.19 9.21 8.27
CA LEU A 98 11.34 8.93 7.11
C LEU A 98 10.16 8.07 7.53
N ARG A 99 8.95 8.46 7.13
CA ARG A 99 7.71 7.71 7.40
C ARG A 99 6.88 7.54 6.14
N ILE A 100 6.05 6.51 6.10
CA ILE A 100 5.05 6.32 5.05
C ILE A 100 3.66 6.44 5.67
N ILE A 101 2.79 7.23 5.03
CA ILE A 101 1.35 7.26 5.31
C ILE A 101 0.61 7.09 3.97
N SER A 102 0.05 5.91 3.74
CA SER A 102 -0.54 5.57 2.45
C SER A 102 -1.80 4.72 2.56
N ASP A 103 -2.76 4.96 1.66
CA ASP A 103 -4.00 4.20 1.55
C ASP A 103 -3.85 2.89 0.74
N ALA A 104 -2.61 2.41 0.56
CA ALA A 104 -2.31 1.08 0.04
C ALA A 104 -2.51 0.02 1.14
N ASN A 105 -1.76 -1.09 1.12
CA ASN A 105 -1.78 -2.09 2.20
C ASN A 105 -0.37 -2.53 2.63
N GLN A 106 -0.28 -2.99 3.89
CA GLN A 106 0.99 -3.32 4.55
C GLN A 106 1.81 -4.34 3.76
N PHE A 107 1.21 -5.48 3.37
CA PHE A 107 1.92 -6.54 2.66
C PHE A 107 2.55 -6.05 1.35
N PHE A 108 1.84 -5.19 0.59
CA PHE A 108 2.35 -4.66 -0.68
C PHE A 108 3.50 -3.69 -0.46
N ILE A 109 3.33 -2.71 0.43
CA ILE A 109 4.36 -1.72 0.76
C ILE A 109 5.63 -2.43 1.23
N GLU A 110 5.51 -3.33 2.21
CA GLU A 110 6.68 -4.02 2.77
C GLU A 110 7.41 -4.86 1.71
N THR A 111 6.67 -5.59 0.87
CA THR A 111 7.26 -6.45 -0.15
C THR A 111 8.07 -5.64 -1.16
N ILE A 112 7.50 -4.54 -1.64
CA ILE A 112 8.16 -3.66 -2.61
C ILE A 112 9.36 -2.95 -1.96
N LEU A 113 9.23 -2.44 -0.74
CA LEU A 113 10.35 -1.80 -0.04
C LEU A 113 11.52 -2.76 0.19
N LYS A 114 11.23 -4.01 0.59
CA LYS A 114 12.24 -5.06 0.77
C LYS A 114 12.95 -5.38 -0.54
N GLN A 115 12.21 -5.43 -1.66
CA GLN A 115 12.79 -5.66 -2.99
C GLN A 115 13.83 -4.59 -3.37
N PHE A 116 13.58 -3.32 -3.05
CA PHE A 116 14.50 -2.21 -3.35
C PHE A 116 15.54 -1.96 -2.24
N GLY A 117 15.52 -2.74 -1.15
CA GLY A 117 16.40 -2.55 0.01
C GLY A 117 16.18 -1.19 0.68
N LEU A 118 14.92 -0.76 0.78
CA LEU A 118 14.49 0.52 1.36
C LEU A 118 13.67 0.35 2.64
N PHE A 119 13.29 -0.87 3.00
CA PHE A 119 12.42 -1.13 4.15
C PHE A 119 12.97 -0.51 5.45
N ASP A 120 14.25 -0.74 5.73
CA ASP A 120 14.91 -0.23 6.94
C ASP A 120 15.18 1.28 6.91
N CYS A 121 14.85 1.98 5.81
CA CYS A 121 14.98 3.43 5.75
C CYS A 121 13.85 4.16 6.51
N PHE A 122 12.73 3.48 6.75
CA PHE A 122 11.52 4.06 7.33
C PHE A 122 11.35 3.65 8.79
N THR A 123 11.10 4.62 9.66
CA THR A 123 10.84 4.37 11.08
C THR A 123 9.39 3.96 11.35
N GLU A 124 8.48 4.34 10.47
CA GLU A 124 7.05 4.10 10.62
C GLU A 124 6.36 3.95 9.25
N ILE A 125 5.44 2.99 9.16
CA ILE A 125 4.55 2.78 8.01
C ILE A 125 3.12 2.72 8.55
N VAL A 126 2.33 3.74 8.22
CA VAL A 126 0.90 3.81 8.55
C VAL A 126 0.10 3.54 7.29
N THR A 127 -0.59 2.40 7.25
CA THR A 127 -1.36 1.95 6.10
C THR A 127 -2.43 0.94 6.52
N ASN A 128 -3.22 0.43 5.56
CA ASN A 128 -4.21 -0.61 5.82
C ASN A 128 -3.51 -1.93 6.19
N PRO A 129 -3.72 -2.47 7.41
CA PRO A 129 -3.06 -3.69 7.85
C PRO A 129 -3.48 -4.90 7.03
N SER A 130 -2.59 -5.89 6.96
CA SER A 130 -2.84 -7.13 6.23
C SER A 130 -2.24 -8.33 6.95
N ILE A 131 -2.90 -9.48 6.87
CA ILE A 131 -2.40 -10.76 7.40
C ILE A 131 -2.59 -11.87 6.38
N ILE A 132 -1.76 -12.91 6.47
CA ILE A 132 -1.95 -14.13 5.70
C ILE A 132 -2.67 -15.13 6.60
N GLU A 133 -3.84 -15.58 6.17
CA GLU A 133 -4.68 -16.54 6.90
C GLU A 133 -5.13 -17.64 5.94
N GLY A 134 -4.83 -18.90 6.27
CA GLY A 134 -5.20 -20.04 5.43
C GLY A 134 -4.61 -20.01 4.01
N GLY A 135 -3.49 -19.30 3.79
CA GLY A 135 -2.88 -19.12 2.47
C GLY A 135 -3.52 -18.00 1.62
N ARG A 136 -4.46 -17.23 2.19
CA ARG A 136 -5.05 -16.04 1.57
C ARG A 136 -4.50 -14.78 2.24
N LEU A 137 -4.18 -13.77 1.44
CA LEU A 137 -3.92 -12.43 1.94
C LEU A 137 -5.25 -11.74 2.29
N ARG A 138 -5.36 -11.26 3.52
CA ARG A 138 -6.50 -10.48 4.01
C ARG A 138 -6.07 -9.06 4.30
N ILE A 139 -6.89 -8.09 3.92
CA ILE A 139 -6.61 -6.66 4.07
C ILE A 139 -7.73 -5.99 4.89
N PHE A 140 -7.36 -5.15 5.84
CA PHE A 140 -8.26 -4.54 6.82
C PHE A 140 -8.12 -3.03 6.82
N PRO A 141 -9.18 -2.27 7.12
CA PRO A 141 -9.08 -0.82 7.22
C PRO A 141 -8.20 -0.41 8.40
N TYR A 142 -7.39 0.64 8.22
CA TYR A 142 -6.63 1.24 9.32
C TYR A 142 -7.55 1.86 10.37
N HIS A 143 -8.57 2.61 9.94
CA HIS A 143 -9.62 3.12 10.82
C HIS A 143 -10.75 2.10 10.99
N SER A 144 -10.96 1.65 12.23
CA SER A 144 -12.04 0.72 12.59
C SER A 144 -13.41 1.40 12.72
N SER A 145 -13.44 2.72 12.81
CA SER A 145 -14.65 3.53 12.99
C SER A 145 -14.60 4.76 12.07
N PRO A 146 -15.75 5.34 11.67
CA PRO A 146 -15.76 6.57 10.89
C PRO A 146 -14.96 7.69 11.58
N HIS A 147 -14.01 8.27 10.87
CA HIS A 147 -13.13 9.32 11.37
C HIS A 147 -13.67 10.74 11.10
N GLY A 148 -14.89 10.88 10.57
CA GLY A 148 -15.59 12.16 10.39
C GLY A 148 -15.00 13.10 9.31
N CYS A 149 -14.01 12.64 8.53
CA CYS A 149 -13.48 13.39 7.39
C CYS A 149 -14.25 13.00 6.13
N ASN A 150 -14.84 13.98 5.45
CA ASN A 150 -15.61 13.78 4.22
C ASN A 150 -14.76 13.80 2.94
N LEU A 151 -13.44 13.96 3.07
CA LEU A 151 -12.50 14.02 1.95
C LEU A 151 -11.71 12.73 1.75
N CYS A 152 -11.74 11.82 2.72
CA CYS A 152 -10.95 10.60 2.71
C CYS A 152 -11.84 9.36 2.66
N PRO A 153 -11.36 8.27 2.05
CA PRO A 153 -11.98 6.97 2.18
C PRO A 153 -12.13 6.57 3.67
N PRO A 154 -13.20 5.82 4.04
CA PRO A 154 -13.47 5.47 5.44
C PRO A 154 -12.36 4.68 6.14
N ASN A 155 -11.50 4.02 5.37
CA ASN A 155 -10.48 3.11 5.88
C ASN A 155 -9.18 3.79 6.29
N LEU A 156 -8.81 4.94 5.71
CA LEU A 156 -7.60 5.67 6.08
C LEU A 156 -7.71 7.17 5.79
N CYS A 157 -7.44 8.00 6.81
CA CYS A 157 -7.37 9.44 6.71
C CYS A 157 -5.97 9.91 7.15
N LYS A 158 -5.18 10.37 6.17
CA LYS A 158 -3.78 10.78 6.42
C LYS A 158 -3.66 11.90 7.46
N VAL A 159 -4.64 12.80 7.53
CA VAL A 159 -4.65 13.91 8.51
C VAL A 159 -4.71 13.40 9.96
N PHE A 160 -5.37 12.27 10.21
CA PHE A 160 -5.44 11.66 11.55
C PHE A 160 -4.30 10.67 11.82
N CYS A 161 -3.34 10.56 10.90
CA CYS A 161 -2.16 9.70 11.02
C CYS A 161 -0.86 10.49 11.20
N LEU A 162 -0.91 11.82 11.06
CA LEU A 162 0.22 12.75 11.22
C LEU A 162 0.36 13.25 12.67
#